data_AF-A0A4Y9ZG79-F1
#
_entry.id   AF-A0A4Y9ZG79-F1
#
_cell.length_a   1.000
_cell.length_b   1.000
_cell.length_c   1.000
_cell.angle_alpha   90.00
_cell.angle_beta   90.00
_cell.angle_gamma   90.00
#
_symmetry.space_group_name_H-M   'P 1'
#
loop_
_entity.id
_entity.type
_entity.pdbx_description
1 polymer ?
#
loop_
_entity_poly.entity_id
_entity_poly.type
_entity_poly.pdbx_seq_one_letter_code
_entity_poly.pdbx_strand_id
1 'polypeptide(L)' 'MSSAITTPDTVLAFKAGRAFRTEGTNNVVPDPAKGAILIERGEDELLHFMWKNRTTGETEE' A
#
# COMPACT_ATOMS: atom_id res chain seq x y z
N MET A 1 7.75 15.59 10.82
CA MET A 1 7.03 14.60 11.64
C MET A 1 6.78 13.39 10.76
N SER A 2 7.63 12.36 10.85
CA SER A 2 7.39 11.10 10.13
C SER A 2 6.31 10.36 10.90
N SER A 3 5.08 10.30 10.39
CA SER A 3 4.11 9.35 10.92
C SER A 3 4.70 7.95 10.75
N ALA A 4 4.69 7.15 11.81
CA ALA A 4 5.13 5.76 11.72
C ALA A 4 4.25 5.06 10.67
N ILE A 5 4.89 4.38 9.71
CA ILE A 5 4.16 3.66 8.66
C ILE A 5 3.48 2.42 9.25
N THR A 6 3.98 1.92 10.38
CA THR A 6 3.58 0.64 10.98
C THR A 6 2.82 0.82 12.29
N THR A 7 1.84 -0.05 12.50
CA THR A 7 1.10 -0.28 13.75
C THR A 7 1.61 -1.56 14.45
N PRO A 8 1.26 -1.82 15.71
CA PRO A 8 1.60 -3.08 16.39
C PRO A 8 1.10 -4.33 15.65
N ASP A 9 -0.02 -4.19 14.92
CA ASP A 9 -0.67 -5.27 14.17
C ASP A 9 -0.07 -5.45 12.76
N THR A 10 0.92 -4.61 12.41
CA THR A 10 1.66 -4.74 11.15
C THR A 10 2.53 -5.99 11.16
N VAL A 11 2.18 -6.92 10.28
CA VAL A 11 2.95 -8.14 10.01
C VAL A 11 4.13 -7.85 9.08
N LEU A 12 3.90 -7.01 8.07
CA LEU A 12 4.92 -6.66 7.07
C LEU A 12 4.68 -5.26 6.52
N ALA A 13 5.75 -4.48 6.37
CA ALA A 13 5.70 -3.22 5.64
C ALA A 13 6.99 -2.97 4.86
N PHE A 14 6.87 -2.56 3.59
CA PHE A 14 8.00 -2.16 2.76
C PHE A 14 7.61 -1.12 1.71
N LYS A 15 8.60 -0.34 1.25
CA LYS A 15 8.39 0.69 0.23
C LYS A 15 8.16 0.03 -1.13
N ALA A 16 7.07 0.39 -1.80
CA ALA A 16 6.76 -0.06 -3.14
C ALA A 16 5.80 0.92 -3.86
N GLY A 17 5.97 1.07 -5.16
CA GLY A 17 4.99 1.76 -6.02
C GLY A 17 3.87 0.82 -6.46
N ARG A 18 2.98 1.32 -7.31
CA ARG A 18 1.96 0.52 -8.01
C ARG A 18 2.10 0.68 -9.51
N ALA A 19 1.41 -0.19 -10.23
CA ALA A 19 1.21 -0.06 -11.65
C ALA A 19 -0.22 -0.48 -11.99
N PHE A 20 -0.78 0.17 -13.01
CA PHE A 20 -2.15 -0.08 -13.45
C PHE A 20 -2.15 -0.63 -14.86
N ARG A 21 -3.01 -1.62 -15.11
CA ARG A 21 -3.22 -2.12 -16.46
C ARG A 21 -4.16 -1.16 -17.20
N THR A 22 -3.74 -0.70 -18.37
CA THR A 22 -4.63 0.08 -19.24
C THR A 22 -5.73 -0.85 -19.78
N GLU A 23 -6.98 -0.50 -19.50
CA GLU A 23 -8.14 -1.31 -19.90
C GLU A 23 -8.13 -1.64 -21.39
N GLY A 24 -8.53 -2.87 -21.74
CA GLY A 24 -8.52 -3.35 -23.13
C GLY A 24 -7.14 -3.66 -23.71
N THR A 25 -6.05 -3.48 -22.96
CA THR A 25 -4.68 -3.76 -23.44
C THR A 25 -3.91 -4.68 -22.49
N ASN A 26 -2.75 -5.17 -22.92
CA ASN A 26 -1.78 -5.85 -22.07
C ASN A 26 -0.69 -4.88 -21.56
N ASN A 27 -0.93 -3.57 -21.66
CA ASN A 27 0.02 -2.56 -21.21
C ASN A 27 -0.14 -2.29 -19.72
N VAL A 28 0.98 -2.21 -19.01
CA VAL A 28 1.04 -1.93 -17.56
C VAL A 28 1.86 -0.66 -17.37
N VAL A 29 1.25 0.37 -16.80
CA VAL A 29 1.86 1.68 -16.62
C VAL A 29 2.16 1.90 -15.14
N PRO A 30 3.43 2.19 -14.77
CA PRO A 30 3.78 2.48 -13.39
C PRO A 30 3.22 3.83 -12.94
N ASP A 31 2.77 3.89 -11.70
CA ASP A 31 2.40 5.14 -11.01
C ASP A 31 3.65 5.71 -10.29
N PRO A 32 4.05 6.98 -10.55
CA PRO A 32 5.19 7.60 -9.89
C PRO A 32 4.97 7.90 -8.39
N ALA A 33 3.76 7.74 -7.86
CA ALA A 33 3.46 7.97 -6.45
C ALA A 33 4.33 7.09 -5.51
N LYS A 34 4.89 7.72 -4.46
CA LYS A 34 5.70 7.01 -3.47
C LYS A 34 4.78 6.27 -2.51
N GLY A 35 4.78 4.95 -2.59
CA GLY A 35 3.94 4.11 -1.74
C GLY A 35 4.68 3.22 -0.75
N ALA A 36 3.88 2.54 0.07
CA ALA A 36 4.28 1.37 0.85
C ALA A 36 3.19 0.31 0.78
N ILE A 37 3.60 -0.95 0.74
CA ILE A 37 2.72 -2.09 1.00
C ILE A 37 2.72 -2.35 2.49
N LEU A 38 1.53 -2.57 3.05
CA LEU A 38 1.30 -2.94 4.43
C LEU A 38 0.45 -4.20 4.48
N ILE A 39 0.83 -5.12 5.36
CA ILE A 39 0.02 -6.27 5.72
C ILE A 39 -0.23 -6.17 7.21
N GLU A 40 -1.51 -6.05 7.59
CA GLU A 40 -1.94 -5.96 8.98
C GLU A 40 -2.88 -7.12 9.32
N ARG A 41 -2.83 -7.60 10.57
CA ARG A 41 -3.81 -8.55 11.09
C ARG A 41 -4.89 -7.78 11.83
N GLY A 42 -6.11 -7.80 11.30
CA GLY A 42 -7.26 -7.14 11.92
C GLY A 42 -7.67 -7.79 13.24
N GLU A 43 -8.49 -7.08 14.03
CA GLU A 43 -9.09 -7.60 15.27
C GLU A 43 -10.01 -8.80 15.02
N ASP A 44 -10.48 -8.96 13.78
CA ASP A 44 -11.29 -10.08 13.28
C ASP A 44 -10.44 -11.27 12.78
N GLU A 45 -9.13 -11.25 13.03
CA GLU A 45 -8.12 -12.23 12.59
C GLU A 45 -7.94 -12.31 11.07
N LEU A 46 -8.52 -11.39 10.30
CA LEU A 46 -8.29 -11.31 8.85
C LEU A 46 -6.99 -10.56 8.54
N LEU A 47 -6.41 -10.86 7.38
CA LEU A 47 -5.23 -10.15 6.88
C LEU A 47 -5.66 -9.07 5.90
N HIS A 48 -5.30 -7.82 6.19
CA HIS A 48 -5.53 -6.68 5.33
C HIS A 48 -4.26 -6.41 4.52
N PHE A 49 -4.36 -6.55 3.20
CA PHE A 49 -3.30 -6.16 2.27
C PHE A 49 -3.63 -4.79 1.71
N MET A 50 -2.77 -3.81 1.98
CA MET A 50 -3.04 -2.41 1.70
C MET A 50 -1.87 -1.73 1.01
N TRP A 51 -2.17 -0.74 0.18
CA TRP A 51 -1.23 0.23 -0.34
C TRP A 51 -1.49 1.62 0.25
N LYS A 52 -0.45 2.20 0.84
CA LYS A 52 -0.49 3.52 1.46
C LYS A 52 0.36 4.52 0.69
N ASN A 53 -0.24 5.65 0.37
CA ASN A 53 0.44 6.78 -0.24
C ASN A 53 1.31 7.48 0.80
N ARG A 54 2.62 7.56 0.57
CA ARG A 54 3.57 8.18 1.51
C ARG A 54 3.69 9.69 1.33
N THR A 55 3.09 10.25 0.30
CA THR A 55 3.02 11.71 0.10
C THR A 55 1.83 12.29 0.87
N THR A 56 0.66 11.66 0.78
CA THR A 56 -0.56 12.10 1.48
C THR A 56 -0.68 11.49 2.88
N GLY A 57 -0.12 10.30 3.09
CA GLY A 57 -0.25 9.53 4.32
C GLY A 57 -1.54 8.70 4.39
N GLU A 58 -2.33 8.66 3.32
CA GLU A 58 -3.60 7.95 3.25
C GLU A 58 -3.43 6.53 2.74
N THR A 59 -4.19 5.59 3.32
CA THR A 59 -4.37 4.24 2.77
C THR A 59 -5.43 4.32 1.68
N GLU A 60 -5.05 3.99 0.46
CA GLU A 60 -5.94 4.13 -0.71
C GLU A 60 -6.56 2.79 -1.11
N GLU A 61 -5.85 1.69 -0.87
CA GLU A 61 -6.26 0.32 -1.13
C GLU A 61 -5.78 -0.60 -0.02
#